data_AF-A0A2V9RWZ1-F1
#
_entry.id   AF-A0A2V9RWZ1-F1
#
_cell.length_a   1.000
_cell.length_b   1.000
_cell.length_c   1.000
_cell.angle_alpha   90.00
_cell.angle_beta   90.00
_cell.angle_gamma   90.00
#
_symmetry.space_group_name_H-M   'P 1'
#
loop_
_entity.id
_entity.type
_entity.pdbx_description
1 polymer ?
#
loop_
_entity_poly.entity_id
_entity_poly.type
_entity_poly.pdbx_seq_one_letter_code
_entity_poly.pdbx_strand_id
1 'polypeptide(L)'
;MLTAGMSLRTSDWKRIERFFPAPRRRRDGRGRPWAANRACVEGILWLLRSGARWRDMPVPYPSGVTCWRRLRRWQELEVWEKAWRQLLRQLDQRGHLDWDEAFLDATFLQAKIGAKQSAKPCAEKG
;
A
#
# COMPACT_ATOMS: atom_id res chain seq x y z
N MET A 1 7.53 23.62 -6.12
CA MET A 1 7.93 22.95 -7.38
C MET A 1 8.98 21.92 -6.97
N LEU A 2 8.82 20.60 -7.00
CA LEU A 2 7.96 19.67 -7.72
C LEU A 2 7.62 18.54 -6.72
N THR A 3 6.36 18.28 -6.37
CA THR A 3 6.02 16.93 -5.89
C THR A 3 6.07 16.05 -7.12
N ALA A 4 7.27 15.60 -7.50
CA ALA A 4 7.43 14.56 -8.50
C ALA A 4 6.62 13.38 -7.99
N GLY A 5 5.45 13.17 -8.60
CA GLY A 5 4.61 12.03 -8.27
C GLY A 5 5.46 10.78 -8.47
N MET A 6 5.61 9.99 -7.42
CA MET A 6 6.13 8.63 -7.50
C MET A 6 5.30 7.88 -8.55
N SER A 7 5.91 7.64 -9.70
CA SER A 7 5.31 6.90 -10.81
C SER A 7 6.14 5.65 -11.01
N LEU A 8 5.52 4.48 -10.84
CA LEU A 8 6.19 3.22 -11.12
C LEU A 8 6.41 3.09 -12.62
N ARG A 9 7.56 2.55 -13.04
CA ARG A 9 7.72 2.14 -14.44
C ARG A 9 6.71 1.04 -14.75
N THR A 10 6.17 1.05 -15.97
CA THR A 10 5.20 0.05 -16.43
C THR A 10 5.73 -1.38 -16.31
N SER A 11 7.04 -1.59 -16.50
CA SER A 11 7.70 -2.90 -16.33
C SER A 11 7.64 -3.41 -14.89
N ASP A 12 7.87 -2.51 -13.93
CA ASP A 12 7.95 -2.85 -12.51
C ASP A 12 6.53 -3.09 -11.97
N TRP A 13 5.58 -2.26 -12.42
CA TRP A 13 4.15 -2.45 -12.18
C TRP A 13 3.65 -3.81 -12.68
N LYS A 14 3.90 -4.18 -13.94
CA LYS A 14 3.42 -5.45 -14.52
C LYS A 14 3.87 -6.68 -13.73
N ARG A 15 5.06 -6.63 -13.10
CA ARG A 15 5.60 -7.74 -12.31
C ARG A 15 4.91 -7.90 -10.95
N ILE A 16 4.42 -6.81 -10.36
CA ILE A 16 3.71 -6.84 -9.07
C ILE A 16 2.18 -6.88 -9.23
N GLU A 17 1.65 -6.40 -10.34
CA GLU A 17 0.20 -6.32 -10.62
C GLU A 17 -0.50 -7.66 -10.42
N ARG A 18 0.16 -8.76 -10.80
CA ARG A 18 -0.35 -10.13 -10.67
C ARG A 18 -0.69 -10.56 -9.24
N PHE A 19 -0.13 -9.91 -8.22
CA PHE A 19 -0.43 -10.22 -6.84
C PHE A 19 -1.72 -9.53 -6.36
N PHE A 20 -2.12 -8.44 -7.01
CA PHE A 20 -3.25 -7.66 -6.54
C PHE A 20 -4.57 -8.19 -7.14
N PRO A 21 -5.60 -8.42 -6.32
CA PRO A 21 -6.91 -8.75 -6.85
C PRO A 21 -7.44 -7.61 -7.72
N ALA A 22 -8.09 -7.98 -8.82
CA ALA A 22 -8.74 -7.01 -9.70
C ALA A 22 -9.71 -6.13 -8.87
N PRO A 23 -9.74 -4.80 -9.11
CA PRO A 23 -10.69 -3.94 -8.43
C PRO A 23 -12.11 -4.43 -8.72
N ARG A 24 -12.87 -4.72 -7.65
CA ARG A 24 -14.26 -5.19 -7.78
C ARG A 24 -15.08 -4.06 -8.40
N ARG A 25 -15.45 -4.22 -9.67
CA ARG A 25 -16.51 -3.42 -10.27
C ARG A 25 -17.84 -4.03 -9.83
N ARG A 26 -18.74 -3.22 -9.27
CA ARG A 26 -20.09 -3.70 -8.97
C ARG A 26 -20.78 -4.08 -10.29
N ARG A 27 -21.56 -5.16 -10.26
CA ARG A 27 -22.22 -5.73 -11.45
C ARG A 27 -23.33 -4.82 -12.00
N ASP A 28 -23.91 -3.99 -11.15
CA ASP A 28 -24.94 -2.99 -11.47
C ASP A 28 -24.37 -1.71 -12.11
N GLY A 29 -23.04 -1.57 -12.19
CA GLY A 29 -22.37 -0.37 -12.73
C GLY A 29 -22.58 0.90 -11.90
N ARG A 30 -23.20 0.82 -10.73
CA ARG A 30 -23.52 1.99 -9.89
C ARG A 30 -22.41 2.26 -8.86
N GLY A 31 -22.20 3.55 -8.58
CA GLY A 31 -21.20 4.04 -7.62
C GLY A 31 -19.84 4.37 -8.24
N ARG A 32 -18.98 5.05 -7.48
CA ARG A 32 -17.66 5.46 -7.96
C ARG A 32 -16.81 4.22 -8.24
N PRO A 33 -16.22 4.07 -9.45
CA PRO A 33 -15.32 2.97 -9.74
C PRO A 33 -14.16 2.99 -8.76
N TRP A 34 -13.73 1.79 -8.37
CA TRP A 34 -12.60 1.65 -7.46
C TRP A 34 -11.35 2.26 -8.08
N ALA A 35 -10.57 2.96 -7.27
CA ALA A 35 -9.29 3.49 -7.71
C ALA A 35 -8.42 2.35 -8.27
N ALA A 36 -7.69 2.65 -9.35
CA ALA A 36 -6.79 1.69 -9.96
C ALA A 36 -5.76 1.20 -8.94
N ASN A 37 -5.45 -0.10 -8.96
CA ASN A 37 -4.48 -0.68 -8.03
C ASN A 37 -3.15 0.06 -8.12
N ARG A 38 -2.70 0.39 -9.34
CA ARG A 38 -1.47 1.15 -9.58
C ARG A 38 -1.43 2.48 -8.85
N ALA A 39 -2.48 3.29 -9.00
CA ALA A 39 -2.57 4.60 -8.38
C ALA A 39 -2.56 4.51 -6.84
N CYS A 40 -3.19 3.47 -6.26
CA CYS A 40 -3.12 3.21 -4.83
C CYS A 40 -1.70 2.80 -4.40
N VAL A 41 -1.02 1.93 -5.14
CA VAL A 41 0.36 1.52 -4.83
C VAL A 41 1.32 2.70 -4.91
N GLU A 42 1.23 3.51 -5.96
CA GLU A 42 2.03 4.73 -6.13
C GLU A 42 1.79 5.74 -5.01
N GLY A 43 0.53 5.92 -4.57
CA GLY A 43 0.21 6.77 -3.43
C GLY A 43 0.74 6.24 -2.09
N ILE A 44 0.70 4.91 -1.88
CA ILE A 44 1.29 4.28 -0.68
C ILE A 44 2.81 4.45 -0.69
N LEU A 45 3.47 4.21 -1.83
CA LEU A 45 4.91 4.40 -2.00
C LEU A 45 5.33 5.85 -1.71
N TRP A 46 4.59 6.82 -2.25
CA TRP A 46 4.84 8.23 -1.97
C TRP A 46 4.71 8.55 -0.48
N LEU A 47 3.70 7.97 0.20
CA LEU A 47 3.50 8.17 1.63
C LEU A 47 4.66 7.57 2.45
N LEU A 48 5.10 6.36 2.10
CA LEU A 48 6.21 5.68 2.77
C LEU A 48 7.52 6.48 2.62
N ARG A 49 7.80 7.00 1.42
CA ARG A 49 8.96 7.84 1.14
C ARG A 49 8.91 9.21 1.85
N SER A 50 7.74 9.85 1.86
CA SER A 50 7.59 11.20 2.41
C SER A 50 7.40 11.24 3.93
N GLY A 51 6.97 10.13 4.55
CA GLY A 51 6.55 10.09 5.94
C GLY A 51 5.32 10.97 6.25
N ALA A 52 4.64 11.49 5.22
CA ALA A 52 3.49 12.36 5.39
C ALA A 52 2.29 11.63 6.00
N ARG A 53 1.31 12.39 6.50
CA ARG A 53 0.06 11.80 6.98
C ARG A 53 -0.81 11.42 5.78
N TRP A 54 -1.63 10.38 5.93
CA TRP A 54 -2.60 9.98 4.91
C TRP A 54 -3.52 11.13 4.44
N ARG A 55 -3.80 12.11 5.31
CA ARG A 55 -4.64 13.27 4.98
C ARG A 55 -3.94 14.28 4.07
N ASP A 56 -2.62 14.29 4.06
CA ASP A 56 -1.78 15.25 3.32
C ASP A 56 -1.36 14.68 1.95
N MET A 57 -1.98 13.58 1.53
CA MET A 57 -1.70 12.94 0.26
C MET A 57 -2.09 13.87 -0.91
N PRO A 58 -1.19 14.11 -1.88
CA PRO A 58 -1.42 15.08 -2.94
C PRO A 58 -2.46 14.56 -3.96
N VAL A 59 -3.12 15.51 -4.63
CA VAL A 59 -4.23 15.32 -5.58
C VAL A 59 -4.01 14.28 -6.69
N PRO A 60 -2.81 14.06 -7.29
CA PRO A 60 -2.66 13.03 -8.32
C PRO A 60 -2.93 11.61 -7.80
N TYR A 61 -2.91 11.38 -6.49
CA TYR A 61 -3.23 10.09 -5.89
C TYR A 61 -4.68 9.97 -5.46
N PRO A 62 -5.21 8.73 -5.35
CA PRO A 62 -6.46 8.50 -4.63
C PRO A 62 -6.34 9.04 -3.20
N SER A 63 -7.45 9.49 -2.61
CA SER A 63 -7.44 9.95 -1.21
C SER A 63 -6.70 8.98 -0.28
N GLY A 64 -5.93 9.48 0.67
CA GLY A 64 -5.15 8.60 1.55
C GLY A 64 -6.00 7.61 2.34
N VAL A 65 -7.25 7.95 2.68
CA VAL A 65 -8.22 6.99 3.26
C VAL A 65 -8.49 5.81 2.31
N THR A 66 -8.60 6.05 1.00
CA THR A 66 -8.77 4.98 -0.01
C THR A 66 -7.52 4.11 -0.07
N CYS A 67 -6.33 4.72 -0.10
CA CYS A 67 -5.05 4.00 -0.11
C CYS A 67 -4.86 3.16 1.16
N TRP A 68 -5.18 3.70 2.34
CA TRP A 68 -5.09 2.97 3.62
C TRP A 68 -6.04 1.76 3.65
N ARG A 69 -7.32 1.93 3.27
CA ARG A 69 -8.28 0.82 3.18
C ARG A 69 -7.80 -0.26 2.20
N ARG A 70 -7.13 0.16 1.11
CA ARG A 70 -6.55 -0.74 0.11
C ARG A 70 -5.40 -1.54 0.69
N LEU A 71 -4.46 -0.85 1.33
CA LEU A 71 -3.30 -1.45 1.98
C LEU A 71 -3.72 -2.48 3.02
N ARG A 72 -4.65 -2.10 3.92
CA ARG A 72 -5.18 -3.01 4.94
C ARG A 72 -5.75 -4.30 4.33
N ARG A 73 -6.59 -4.17 3.30
CA ARG A 73 -7.15 -5.34 2.59
C ARG A 73 -6.06 -6.20 1.95
N TRP A 74 -5.04 -5.59 1.34
CA TRP A 74 -3.95 -6.33 0.72
C TRP A 74 -3.03 -7.00 1.74
N GLN A 75 -2.89 -6.42 2.93
CA GLN A 75 -2.18 -7.03 4.06
C GLN A 75 -2.98 -8.20 4.66
N GLU A 76 -4.30 -8.09 4.77
CA GLU A 76 -5.19 -9.19 5.20
C GLU A 76 -5.14 -10.37 4.22
N LEU A 77 -4.98 -10.09 2.93
CA LEU A 77 -4.82 -11.11 1.87
C LEU A 77 -3.36 -11.57 1.69
N GLU A 78 -2.41 -11.05 2.47
CA GLU A 78 -0.97 -11.34 2.36
C GLU A 78 -0.37 -11.10 0.95
N VAL A 79 -1.04 -10.31 0.12
CA VAL A 79 -0.58 -9.98 -1.23
C VAL A 79 0.34 -8.77 -1.24
N TRP A 80 0.17 -7.86 -0.29
CA TRP A 80 1.01 -6.67 -0.18
C TRP A 80 2.49 -7.04 0.05
N GLU A 81 2.75 -7.94 0.99
CA GLU A 81 4.12 -8.33 1.34
C GLU A 81 4.82 -9.04 0.16
N LYS A 82 4.10 -9.91 -0.56
CA LYS A 82 4.62 -10.58 -1.76
C LYS A 82 4.96 -9.59 -2.87
N ALA A 83 4.06 -8.63 -3.13
CA ALA A 83 4.29 -7.57 -4.10
C ALA A 83 5.47 -6.68 -3.69
N TRP A 84 5.55 -6.32 -2.41
CA TRP A 84 6.60 -5.48 -1.83
C TRP A 84 7.99 -6.12 -1.96
N ARG A 85 8.15 -7.37 -1.51
CA ARG A 85 9.41 -8.12 -1.66
C ARG A 85 9.82 -8.24 -3.13
N GLN A 86 8.86 -8.44 -4.03
CA GLN A 86 9.14 -8.51 -5.47
C GLN A 86 9.56 -7.14 -6.04
N LEU A 87 9.03 -6.04 -5.52
CA LEU A 87 9.46 -4.69 -5.91
C LEU A 87 10.88 -4.40 -5.41
N LEU A 88 11.17 -4.71 -4.13
CA LEU A 88 12.51 -4.55 -3.55
C LEU A 88 13.58 -5.32 -4.33
N ARG A 89 13.32 -6.59 -4.66
CA ARG A 89 14.23 -7.39 -5.51
C ARG A 89 14.53 -6.74 -6.86
N GLN A 90 13.56 -6.04 -7.45
CA GLN A 90 13.77 -5.36 -8.73
C GLN A 90 14.59 -4.07 -8.59
N LEU A 91 14.45 -3.38 -7.47
CA LEU A 91 15.27 -2.20 -7.16
C LEU A 91 16.71 -2.61 -6.82
N ASP A 92 16.87 -3.71 -6.08
CA ASP A 92 18.15 -4.30 -5.69
C ASP A 92 18.98 -4.74 -6.89
N GLN A 93 18.36 -5.47 -7.81
CA GLN A 93 18.99 -5.90 -9.08
C GLN A 93 19.51 -4.74 -9.94
N ARG A 94 19.09 -3.51 -9.67
CA ARG A 94 19.50 -2.32 -10.42
C ARG A 94 20.47 -1.43 -9.64
N GLY A 95 20.91 -1.85 -8.45
CA GLY A 95 21.82 -1.07 -7.62
C GLY A 95 21.21 0.24 -7.09
N HIS A 96 19.88 0.36 -7.08
CA HIS A 96 19.15 1.55 -6.64
C HIS A 96 18.43 1.31 -5.31
N LEU A 97 19.02 0.53 -4.39
CA LEU A 97 18.60 0.56 -2.99
C LEU A 97 19.32 1.72 -2.31
N ASP A 98 18.63 2.85 -2.15
CA ASP A 98 18.92 3.73 -1.03
C ASP A 98 18.46 2.99 0.23
N TRP A 99 19.41 2.39 0.94
CA TRP A 99 19.15 1.55 2.12
C TRP A 99 18.46 2.32 3.25
N ASP A 100 18.61 3.64 3.30
CA ASP A 100 17.86 4.55 4.18
C ASP A 100 16.34 4.53 3.89
N GLU A 101 15.94 4.44 2.62
CA GLU A 101 14.52 4.39 2.21
C GLU A 101 13.93 3.01 2.53
N ALA A 102 14.69 1.94 2.30
CA ALA A 102 14.30 0.57 2.65
C ALA A 102 14.18 0.33 4.17
N PHE A 103 14.92 1.07 5.00
CA PHE A 103 14.88 0.98 6.45
C PHE A 103 13.60 1.59 7.05
N LEU A 104 13.14 2.71 6.49
CA LEU A 104 11.83 3.30 6.85
C LEU A 104 10.68 2.33 6.50
N ASP A 105 10.80 1.58 5.41
CA ASP A 105 9.82 0.60 4.97
C ASP A 105 9.76 -0.67 5.85
N ALA A 106 10.90 -1.10 6.42
CA ALA A 106 10.94 -2.23 7.35
C ALA A 106 10.09 -1.97 8.61
N THR A 107 10.09 -0.74 9.11
CA THR A 107 9.27 -0.32 10.26
C THR A 107 7.77 -0.41 9.97
N PHE A 108 7.35 -0.07 8.74
CA PHE A 108 5.94 -0.17 8.33
C PHE A 108 5.47 -1.61 8.08
N LEU A 109 6.36 -2.50 7.64
CA LEU A 109 6.09 -3.94 7.62
C LEU A 109 6.01 -4.52 9.05
N GLN A 110 6.89 -4.04 9.94
CA GLN A 110 7.00 -4.50 11.32
C GLN A 110 5.86 -4.02 12.23
N ALA A 111 5.14 -2.96 11.88
CA ALA A 111 3.90 -2.57 12.56
C ALA A 111 2.82 -3.68 12.55
N LYS A 112 3.01 -4.76 11.78
CA LYS A 112 2.17 -5.97 11.79
C LYS A 112 2.73 -7.14 12.63
N ILE A 113 3.92 -7.03 13.23
CA ILE A 113 4.41 -7.90 14.32
C ILE A 113 4.26 -7.11 15.63
N GLY A 114 3.01 -6.85 16.02
CA GLY A 114 2.71 -5.92 17.09
C GLY A 114 1.26 -5.97 17.55
N ALA A 115 0.69 -7.17 17.68
CA ALA A 115 -0.45 -7.37 18.56
C ALA A 115 -0.49 -8.85 19.00
N LYS A 116 0.11 -9.14 20.16
CA LYS A 116 -0.32 -10.28 20.96
C LYS A 116 -1.81 -10.11 21.25
N GLN A 117 -2.53 -11.23 21.21
CA GLN A 117 -3.94 -11.38 21.57
C GLN A 117 -4.35 -10.40 22.68
N SER A 118 -5.28 -9.49 22.40
CA SER A 118 -6.00 -8.76 23.44
C SER A 118 -7.37 -9.39 23.61
N ALA A 119 -7.67 -9.69 24.88
CA ALA A 119 -8.64 -10.65 25.33
C ALA A 119 -10.10 -10.33 24.98
N LYS A 120 -10.94 -11.37 25.04
CA LYS A 120 -12.40 -11.31 24.95
C LYS A 120 -12.94 -10.27 25.95
N PRO A 121 -13.86 -9.36 25.55
CA PRO A 121 -14.59 -8.59 26.54
C PRO A 121 -15.52 -9.53 27.30
N CYS A 122 -15.35 -9.56 28.62
CA CYS A 122 -16.29 -10.13 29.57
C CYS A 122 -17.56 -9.27 29.54
N ALA A 123 -18.65 -9.82 29.01
CA ALA A 123 -19.97 -9.21 29.14
C ALA A 123 -20.66 -9.84 30.36
N GLU A 124 -20.54 -9.18 31.50
CA GLU A 124 -21.35 -9.44 32.69
C GLU A 124 -21.97 -8.10 33.16
N LYS A 125 -23.30 -8.03 33.04
CA LYS A 125 -24.30 -7.58 34.05
C LYS A 125 -25.45 -6.78 33.43
N GLY A 126 -26.63 -7.34 33.65
CA GLY A 126 -27.97 -6.83 33.37
C GLY A 126 -28.94 -7.95 33.72
#